data_AF-A0A6M2D113-F1
#
_entry.id   AF-A0A6M2D113-F1
#
_cell.length_a   1.000
_cell.length_b   1.000
_cell.length_c   1.000
_cell.angle_alpha   90.00
_cell.angle_beta   90.00
_cell.angle_gamma   90.00
#
_symmetry.space_group_name_H-M   'P 1'
#
loop_
_entity.id
_entity.type
_entity.pdbx_description
1 polymer ?
#
loop_
_entity_poly.entity_id
_entity_poly.type
_entity_poly.pdbx_seq_one_letter_code
_entity_poly.pdbx_strand_id
1 'polypeptide(L)'
;MSWLKLAIGMLFFGLATATSRRNVPPERVDTFRTIAAFQEVVAISTSTNDTSFKCLSAIRTEYDPEAKTATYVWRLRGQGGTERRNVTFTITAGTTPNQANYIVDADNTTVYTGYTHYTDFQNCLITTIT
;
A
#
# COMPACT_ATOMS: atom_id res chain seq x y z
N MET A 1 45.53 -25.57 25.16
CA MET A 1 45.32 -24.32 24.39
C MET A 1 43.91 -24.29 23.80
N SER A 2 42.87 -24.15 24.64
CA SER A 2 41.46 -24.22 24.20
C SER A 2 40.59 -23.05 24.67
N TRP A 3 41.19 -22.01 25.27
CA TRP A 3 40.49 -20.79 25.68
C TRP A 3 40.41 -19.78 24.52
N LEU A 4 41.43 -19.73 23.65
CA LEU A 4 41.55 -18.70 22.62
C LEU A 4 40.45 -18.76 21.53
N LYS A 5 39.77 -19.90 21.36
CA LYS A 5 38.73 -20.07 20.33
C LYS A 5 37.36 -19.51 20.74
N LEU A 6 37.09 -19.33 22.04
CA LEU A 6 35.81 -18.78 22.52
C LEU A 6 35.75 -17.25 22.40
N ALA A 7 36.90 -16.57 22.42
CA ALA A 7 36.96 -15.11 22.31
C ALA A 7 36.60 -14.60 20.90
N ILE A 8 36.82 -15.42 19.85
CA ILE A 8 36.61 -15.02 18.46
C ILE A 8 35.12 -15.09 18.05
N GLY A 9 34.32 -15.97 18.68
CA GLY A 9 32.90 -16.11 18.40
C GLY A 9 32.04 -14.95 18.93
N MET A 10 32.51 -14.24 19.96
CA MET A 10 31.77 -13.14 20.60
C MET A 10 32.05 -11.77 19.97
N LEU A 11 33.10 -11.64 19.14
CA LEU A 11 33.54 -10.36 18.57
C LEU A 11 32.83 -9.97 17.26
N PHE A 12 32.02 -10.87 16.68
CA PHE A 12 31.24 -10.61 15.47
C PHE A 12 29.73 -10.46 15.70
N PHE A 13 29.26 -10.37 16.95
CA PHE A 13 27.97 -9.75 17.25
C PHE A 13 28.16 -8.23 17.32
N GLY A 14 28.63 -7.65 16.21
CA GLY A 14 28.45 -6.22 15.99
C GLY A 14 26.95 -5.97 16.00
N LEU A 15 26.48 -5.18 16.97
CA LEU A 15 25.13 -4.64 16.98
C LEU A 15 24.89 -4.01 15.61
N ALA A 16 24.13 -4.68 14.74
CA ALA A 16 23.57 -4.06 13.56
C ALA A 16 22.55 -3.04 14.06
N THR A 17 23.05 -1.86 14.43
CA THR A 17 22.20 -0.73 14.74
C THR A 17 21.57 -0.30 13.43
N ALA A 18 20.33 -0.74 13.21
CA ALA A 18 19.49 -0.18 12.16
C ALA A 18 19.34 1.31 12.47
N THR A 19 20.13 2.16 11.81
CA THR A 19 20.00 3.60 11.91
C THR A 19 18.64 3.96 11.37
N SER A 20 17.70 4.24 12.28
CA SER A 20 16.39 4.76 11.96
C SER A 20 16.57 6.00 11.09
N ARG A 21 16.14 5.96 9.82
CA ARG A 21 16.07 7.14 8.93
C ARG A 21 14.97 8.12 9.38
N ARG A 22 14.96 8.51 10.67
CA ARG A 22 14.00 9.46 11.25
C ARG A 22 14.20 10.89 10.73
N ASN A 23 15.37 11.19 10.16
CA ASN A 23 15.78 12.57 9.82
C ASN A 23 15.70 12.89 8.33
N VAL A 24 15.12 12.02 7.50
CA VAL A 24 14.79 12.37 6.11
C VAL A 24 13.38 12.97 6.14
N PRO A 25 13.19 14.24 5.76
CA PRO A 25 11.86 14.79 5.57
C PRO A 25 11.09 13.85 4.64
N PRO A 26 9.86 13.41 4.99
CA PRO A 26 9.11 12.54 4.12
C PRO A 26 8.98 13.22 2.76
N GLU A 27 9.31 12.49 1.70
CA GLU A 27 9.06 12.98 0.34
C GLU A 27 7.58 13.33 0.22
N ARG A 28 7.28 14.44 -0.47
CA ARG A 28 5.90 14.91 -0.62
C ARG A 28 5.09 13.80 -1.29
N VAL A 29 4.08 13.31 -0.59
CA VAL A 29 3.21 12.25 -1.08
C VAL A 29 2.46 12.72 -2.32
N ASP A 30 2.52 11.92 -3.37
CA ASP A 30 1.75 12.08 -4.60
C ASP A 30 1.08 10.74 -4.93
N THR A 31 -0.25 10.73 -4.88
CA THR A 31 -1.06 9.51 -5.06
C THR A 31 -0.93 8.97 -6.48
N PHE A 32 -0.80 9.80 -7.51
CA PHE A 32 -0.68 9.30 -8.88
C PHE A 32 0.71 8.79 -9.21
N ARG A 33 1.75 9.34 -8.57
CA ARG A 33 3.09 8.74 -8.59
C ARG A 33 3.13 7.44 -7.80
N THR A 34 2.41 7.37 -6.68
CA THR A 34 2.23 6.13 -5.90
C THR A 34 1.61 5.07 -6.80
N ILE A 35 0.44 5.37 -7.38
CA ILE A 35 -0.26 4.47 -8.30
C ILE A 35 0.66 4.04 -9.45
N ALA A 36 1.45 4.95 -10.03
CA ALA A 36 2.41 4.63 -11.08
C ALA A 36 3.40 3.53 -10.67
N ALA A 37 3.94 3.63 -9.45
CA ALA A 37 4.93 2.71 -8.90
C ALA A 37 4.38 1.32 -8.53
N PHE A 38 3.10 1.23 -8.14
CA PHE A 38 2.54 0.02 -7.55
C PHE A 38 1.55 -0.70 -8.48
N GLN A 39 2.02 -1.46 -9.47
CA GLN A 39 1.10 -2.25 -10.31
C GLN A 39 0.32 -3.31 -9.51
N GLU A 40 0.92 -3.90 -8.48
CA GLU A 40 0.29 -4.89 -7.61
C GLU A 40 0.43 -4.45 -6.16
N VAL A 41 -0.65 -4.59 -5.37
CA VAL A 41 -0.66 -4.25 -3.94
C VAL A 41 -1.39 -5.33 -3.14
N VAL A 42 -0.96 -5.49 -1.89
CA VAL A 42 -1.59 -6.39 -0.92
C VAL A 42 -1.90 -5.62 0.36
N ALA A 43 -3.05 -5.88 0.97
CA ALA A 43 -3.36 -5.31 2.28
C ALA A 43 -2.63 -6.10 3.36
N ILE A 44 -1.69 -5.44 4.04
CA ILE A 44 -0.95 -6.01 5.18
C ILE A 44 -1.73 -5.82 6.49
N SER A 45 -2.39 -4.67 6.64
CA SER A 45 -3.18 -4.31 7.81
C SER A 45 -4.28 -3.33 7.41
N THR A 46 -5.36 -3.29 8.18
CA THR A 46 -6.46 -2.34 8.01
C THR A 46 -7.05 -1.97 9.37
N SER A 47 -7.60 -0.77 9.48
CA SER A 47 -8.27 -0.28 10.69
C SER A 47 -9.72 -0.78 10.83
N THR A 48 -10.29 -1.36 9.78
CA THR A 48 -11.65 -1.94 9.82
C THR A 48 -11.66 -3.40 10.30
N ASN A 49 -12.75 -3.80 10.96
CA ASN A 49 -13.00 -5.18 11.36
C ASN A 49 -13.61 -6.04 10.23
N ASP A 50 -13.78 -5.46 9.03
CA ASP A 50 -14.31 -6.19 7.88
C ASP A 50 -13.33 -7.28 7.42
N THR A 51 -13.75 -8.53 7.59
CA THR A 51 -12.94 -9.70 7.29
C THR A 51 -12.70 -9.96 5.80
N SER A 52 -13.42 -9.27 4.90
CA SER A 52 -13.24 -9.37 3.44
C SER A 52 -11.88 -8.82 2.99
N PHE A 53 -11.30 -7.89 3.76
CA PHE A 53 -9.96 -7.34 3.53
C PHE A 53 -8.82 -8.30 3.90
N LYS A 54 -9.12 -9.43 4.56
CA LYS A 54 -8.10 -10.44 4.86
C LYS A 54 -7.54 -11.03 3.57
N CYS A 55 -6.23 -10.93 3.40
CA CYS A 55 -5.51 -11.36 2.19
C CYS A 55 -5.99 -10.62 0.92
N LEU A 56 -6.48 -9.39 1.06
CA LEU A 56 -6.79 -8.56 -0.09
C LEU A 56 -5.54 -8.39 -0.95
N SER A 57 -5.72 -8.60 -2.25
CA SER A 57 -4.76 -8.21 -3.28
C SER A 57 -5.47 -7.35 -4.31
N ALA A 58 -4.74 -6.43 -4.93
CA ALA A 58 -5.26 -5.65 -6.03
C ALA A 58 -4.21 -5.51 -7.13
N ILE A 59 -4.69 -5.50 -8.37
CA ILE A 59 -3.87 -5.36 -9.56
C ILE A 59 -4.39 -4.17 -10.36
N ARG A 60 -3.49 -3.28 -10.75
CA ARG A 60 -3.77 -2.19 -11.68
C ARG A 60 -3.93 -2.74 -13.09
N THR A 61 -5.12 -2.60 -13.67
CA THR A 61 -5.43 -3.08 -15.02
C THR A 61 -5.31 -2.00 -16.07
N GLU A 62 -5.50 -0.73 -15.67
CA GLU A 62 -5.43 0.43 -16.57
C GLU A 62 -4.73 1.59 -15.86
N TYR A 63 -4.00 2.41 -16.61
CA TYR A 63 -3.31 3.59 -16.11
C TYR A 63 -3.09 4.61 -17.23
N ASP A 64 -3.61 5.81 -17.04
CA ASP A 64 -3.35 6.96 -17.90
C ASP A 64 -2.66 8.05 -17.06
N PRO A 65 -1.35 8.28 -17.26
CA PRO A 65 -0.61 9.29 -16.50
C PRO A 65 -0.99 10.73 -16.89
N GLU A 66 -1.47 10.96 -18.11
CA GLU A 66 -1.84 12.30 -18.60
C GLU A 66 -3.22 12.69 -18.05
N ALA A 67 -4.20 11.80 -18.19
CA ALA A 67 -5.54 12.01 -17.65
C ALA A 67 -5.59 11.83 -16.12
N LYS A 68 -4.53 11.30 -15.51
CA LYS A 68 -4.49 10.88 -14.10
C LYS A 68 -5.69 10.02 -13.76
N THR A 69 -5.80 8.91 -14.48
CA THR A 69 -6.79 7.86 -14.21
C THR A 69 -6.10 6.51 -14.05
N ALA A 70 -6.71 5.64 -13.25
CA ALA A 70 -6.25 4.27 -13.09
C ALA A 70 -7.42 3.37 -12.75
N THR A 71 -7.32 2.10 -13.11
CA THR A 71 -8.29 1.08 -12.73
C THR A 71 -7.57 -0.01 -11.94
N TYR A 72 -8.06 -0.33 -10.73
CA TYR A 72 -7.63 -1.51 -9.98
C TYR A 72 -8.75 -2.52 -9.84
N VAL A 73 -8.41 -3.79 -9.94
CA VAL A 73 -9.30 -4.89 -9.54
C VAL A 73 -8.85 -5.42 -8.20
N TRP A 74 -9.69 -5.22 -7.18
CA TRP A 74 -9.49 -5.71 -5.82
C TRP A 74 -10.10 -7.10 -5.71
N ARG A 75 -9.29 -8.05 -5.26
CA ARG A 75 -9.69 -9.44 -5.00
C ARG A 75 -9.97 -9.56 -3.51
N LEU A 76 -11.24 -9.50 -3.15
CA LEU A 76 -11.71 -9.63 -1.78
C LEU A 76 -11.98 -11.09 -1.42
N ARG A 77 -11.74 -11.43 -0.17
CA ARG A 77 -12.21 -12.71 0.38
C ARG A 77 -13.72 -12.64 0.59
N GLY A 78 -14.44 -13.71 0.25
CA GLY A 78 -15.84 -13.83 0.63
C GLY A 78 -16.00 -13.92 2.15
N GLN A 79 -16.96 -13.18 2.70
CA GLN A 79 -17.32 -13.25 4.12
C GLN A 79 -18.17 -14.50 4.41
N GLY A 80 -17.93 -15.18 5.54
CA GLY A 80 -18.83 -16.22 6.04
C GLY A 80 -19.04 -17.45 5.14
N GLY A 81 -18.09 -17.77 4.25
CA GLY A 81 -18.22 -18.90 3.31
C GLY A 81 -18.76 -18.52 1.93
N THR A 82 -18.97 -17.23 1.66
CA THR A 82 -19.32 -16.72 0.33
C THR A 82 -18.12 -16.78 -0.63
N GLU A 83 -18.40 -16.70 -1.94
CA GLU A 83 -17.36 -16.70 -2.95
C GLU A 83 -16.47 -15.45 -2.88
N ARG A 84 -15.23 -15.58 -3.35
CA ARG A 84 -14.34 -14.42 -3.54
C ARG A 84 -14.98 -13.46 -4.54
N ARG A 85 -14.93 -12.17 -4.26
CA ARG A 85 -15.48 -11.12 -5.12
C ARG A 85 -14.36 -10.28 -5.68
N ASN A 86 -14.41 -10.02 -6.99
CA ASN A 86 -13.64 -8.97 -7.62
C ASN A 86 -14.45 -7.67 -7.56
N VAL A 87 -13.81 -6.59 -7.13
CA VAL A 87 -14.38 -5.24 -7.10
C VAL A 87 -13.49 -4.34 -7.92
N THR A 88 -14.07 -3.59 -8.84
CA THR A 88 -13.33 -2.67 -9.70
C THR A 88 -13.35 -1.27 -9.09
N PHE A 89 -12.18 -0.67 -8.95
CA PHE A 89 -12.02 0.71 -8.50
C PHE A 89 -11.50 1.54 -9.66
N THR A 90 -12.32 2.46 -10.15
CA THR A 90 -11.87 3.54 -11.04
C THR A 90 -11.36 4.69 -10.17
N ILE A 91 -10.11 5.07 -10.37
CA ILE A 91 -9.39 6.04 -9.55
C ILE A 91 -9.07 7.27 -10.40
N THR A 92 -9.41 8.46 -9.90
CA THR A 92 -9.07 9.74 -10.53
C THR A 92 -8.35 10.67 -9.55
N ALA A 93 -7.63 11.68 -10.07
CA ALA A 93 -6.95 12.66 -9.23
C ALA A 93 -7.93 13.44 -8.34
N GLY A 94 -7.56 13.62 -7.07
CA GLY A 94 -8.24 14.52 -6.15
C GLY A 94 -7.78 15.97 -6.28
N THR A 95 -8.22 16.81 -5.34
CA THR A 95 -7.92 18.25 -5.36
C THR A 95 -6.48 18.57 -4.92
N THR A 96 -5.85 17.68 -4.15
CA THR A 96 -4.46 17.80 -3.70
C THR A 96 -3.63 16.60 -4.18
N PRO A 97 -2.30 16.72 -4.28
CA PRO A 97 -1.45 15.63 -4.78
C PRO A 97 -1.58 14.31 -4.02
N ASN A 98 -1.92 14.36 -2.73
CA ASN A 98 -2.09 13.16 -1.90
C ASN A 98 -3.53 12.62 -1.88
N GLN A 99 -4.44 13.17 -2.67
CA GLN A 99 -5.83 12.71 -2.77
C GLN A 99 -6.10 11.95 -4.07
N ALA A 100 -7.03 11.02 -4.02
CA ALA A 100 -7.65 10.41 -5.19
C ALA A 100 -9.14 10.13 -4.92
N ASN A 101 -9.94 10.16 -5.97
CA ASN A 101 -11.35 9.77 -5.90
C ASN A 101 -11.48 8.32 -6.37
N TYR A 102 -12.38 7.57 -5.75
CA TYR A 102 -12.62 6.16 -6.00
C TYR A 102 -14.08 5.94 -6.33
N ILE A 103 -14.33 5.32 -7.49
CA ILE A 103 -15.66 4.89 -7.95
C ILE A 103 -15.64 3.36 -7.98
N VAL A 104 -16.65 2.75 -7.36
CA VAL A 104 -16.73 1.30 -7.18
C VAL A 104 -17.65 0.70 -8.23
N ASP A 105 -17.19 -0.32 -8.96
CA ASP A 105 -17.97 -1.08 -9.96
C ASP A 105 -18.73 -0.18 -10.96
N ALA A 106 -18.11 0.93 -11.37
CA ALA A 106 -18.68 1.97 -12.23
C ALA A 106 -19.99 2.62 -11.71
N ASP A 107 -20.30 2.46 -10.42
CA ASP A 107 -21.40 3.13 -9.75
C ASP A 107 -21.01 4.58 -9.39
N ASN A 108 -21.39 5.51 -10.27
CA ASN A 108 -21.11 6.93 -10.10
C ASN A 108 -22.01 7.62 -9.04
N THR A 109 -22.90 6.90 -8.36
CA THR A 109 -23.75 7.50 -7.32
C THR A 109 -22.97 7.81 -6.03
N THR A 110 -21.89 7.07 -5.78
CA THR A 110 -21.06 7.21 -4.59
C THR A 110 -19.58 7.33 -4.98
N VAL A 111 -18.96 8.42 -4.57
CA VAL A 111 -17.53 8.68 -4.79
C VAL A 111 -16.84 8.72 -3.43
N TYR A 112 -15.87 7.84 -3.22
CA TYR A 112 -15.04 7.85 -2.02
C TYR A 112 -13.79 8.68 -2.24
N THR A 113 -13.31 9.34 -1.20
CA THR A 113 -12.03 10.07 -1.24
C THR A 113 -10.97 9.28 -0.50
N GLY A 114 -9.88 8.96 -1.18
CA GLY A 114 -8.70 8.36 -0.57
C GLY A 114 -7.58 9.37 -0.36
N TYR A 115 -6.86 9.18 0.75
CA TYR A 115 -5.75 10.00 1.17
C TYR A 115 -4.52 9.14 1.36
N THR A 116 -3.51 9.33 0.52
CA THR A 116 -2.20 8.71 0.74
C THR A 116 -1.47 9.51 1.81
N HIS A 117 -1.19 8.88 2.95
CA HIS A 117 -0.51 9.50 4.08
C HIS A 117 1.00 9.28 4.06
N TYR A 118 1.42 8.15 3.48
CA TYR A 118 2.81 7.77 3.39
C TYR A 118 3.01 6.87 2.17
N THR A 119 4.16 7.01 1.52
CA THR A 119 4.70 6.01 0.62
C THR A 119 6.21 6.16 0.52
N ASP A 120 6.91 5.07 0.26
CA ASP A 120 8.32 5.08 -0.14
C ASP A 120 8.51 4.95 -1.66
N PHE A 121 7.40 4.89 -2.42
CA PHE A 121 7.35 4.65 -3.87
C PHE A 121 8.03 3.34 -4.33
N GLN A 122 8.30 2.40 -3.41
CA GLN A 122 9.01 1.16 -3.71
C GLN A 122 8.23 -0.08 -3.29
N ASN A 123 7.76 -0.14 -2.04
CA ASN A 123 7.08 -1.33 -1.52
C ASN A 123 6.00 -1.04 -0.47
N CYS A 124 5.90 0.19 0.05
CA CYS A 124 4.97 0.52 1.12
C CYS A 124 4.16 1.78 0.80
N LEU A 125 2.89 1.75 1.20
CA LEU A 125 2.02 2.91 1.28
C LEU A 125 1.02 2.78 2.43
N ILE A 126 0.59 3.91 2.97
CA ILE A 126 -0.50 4.00 3.95
C ILE A 126 -1.56 4.91 3.35
N THR A 127 -2.79 4.41 3.25
CA THR A 127 -3.92 5.17 2.72
C THR A 127 -5.14 5.03 3.62
N THR A 128 -5.93 6.08 3.69
CA THR A 128 -7.30 6.04 4.23
C THR A 128 -8.27 6.24 3.07
N ILE A 129 -9.43 5.59 3.09
CA ILE A 129 -10.52 5.82 2.13
C ILE A 129 -11.78 6.15 2.95
N THR A 130 -12.44 7.26 2.61
CA THR A 130 -13.62 7.80 3.31
C THR A 130 -14.75 8.10 2.36
#